data_AF-A0AB33WQM2-F1
#
_entry.id   AF-A0AB33WQM2-F1
#
_cell.length_a   1.000
_cell.length_b   1.000
_cell.length_c   1.000
_cell.angle_alpha   90.00
_cell.angle_beta   90.00
_cell.angle_gamma   90.00
#
_symmetry.space_group_name_H-M   'P 1'
#
loop_
_entity.id
_entity.type
_entity.pdbx_description
1 polymer ?
#
loop_
_entity_poly.entity_id
_entity_poly.type
_entity_poly.pdbx_seq_one_letter_code
_entity_poly.pdbx_strand_id
1 'polypeptide(L)'
;MKQLCTLVASLMLGALPLAGHAATPVEAPATASGKAPTEGCVDVSVGGYKAPDYGCLSKQMGNNPDGAKAEQKNQEAMQVPIHKRPPNQMGLSTPAATSTRMGNTFGTSVKPQRP
;
A
#
# COMPACT_ATOMS: atom_id res chain seq x y z
N MET A 1 25.53 3.65 42.93
CA MET A 1 25.70 2.19 42.84
C MET A 1 25.07 1.51 44.07
N LYS A 2 23.74 1.31 44.09
CA LYS A 2 23.04 0.65 45.22
C LYS A 2 21.59 0.22 44.94
N GLN A 3 21.21 0.01 43.67
CA GLN A 3 19.84 -0.40 43.28
C GLN A 3 19.80 -1.62 42.36
N LEU A 4 20.84 -2.48 42.38
CA LEU A 4 20.96 -3.63 41.47
C LEU A 4 20.72 -5.01 42.15
N CYS A 5 20.13 -5.08 43.34
CA CYS A 5 20.05 -6.34 44.12
C CYS A 5 18.66 -6.78 44.60
N THR A 6 17.55 -6.27 44.07
CA THR A 6 16.22 -6.75 44.50
C THR A 6 15.41 -7.31 43.35
N LEU A 7 15.16 -8.62 43.45
CA LEU A 7 14.12 -9.44 42.80
C LEU A 7 14.59 -10.41 41.70
N VAL A 8 15.60 -11.21 42.03
CA VAL A 8 15.62 -12.63 41.66
C VAL A 8 14.70 -13.36 42.65
N ALA A 9 13.42 -13.50 42.35
CA ALA A 9 12.50 -14.37 43.09
C ALA A 9 11.15 -14.50 42.36
N SER A 10 11.07 -15.38 41.37
CA SER A 10 9.85 -16.17 41.10
C SER A 10 10.22 -17.34 40.19
N LEU A 11 10.49 -18.42 40.90
CA LEU A 11 10.84 -19.75 40.44
C LEU A 11 9.59 -20.45 39.88
N MET A 12 9.72 -21.02 38.68
CA MET A 12 9.17 -22.31 38.22
C MET A 12 7.79 -22.78 38.71
N LEU A 13 6.83 -22.93 37.78
CA LEU A 13 5.84 -24.01 37.81
C LEU A 13 5.22 -24.24 36.42
N GLY A 14 5.37 -25.45 35.85
CA GLY A 14 4.50 -25.91 34.75
C GLY A 14 5.17 -26.70 33.62
N ALA A 15 5.77 -27.85 33.91
CA ALA A 15 6.03 -28.89 32.91
C ALA A 15 4.90 -29.94 32.97
N LEU A 16 4.16 -30.13 31.87
CA LEU A 16 3.32 -31.31 31.62
C LEU A 16 3.64 -31.84 30.20
N PRO A 17 4.24 -33.03 30.06
CA PRO A 17 4.32 -33.72 28.78
C PRO A 17 3.14 -34.70 28.65
N LEU A 18 2.34 -34.56 27.59
CA LEU A 18 1.37 -35.58 27.19
C LEU A 18 1.98 -36.38 26.03
N ALA A 19 2.33 -37.64 26.32
CA ALA A 19 2.87 -38.59 25.36
C ALA A 19 1.75 -39.28 24.57
N GLY A 20 2.04 -39.56 23.29
CA GLY A 20 1.40 -40.62 22.51
C GLY A 20 0.63 -40.13 21.30
N HIS A 21 1.19 -40.32 20.10
CA HIS A 21 0.59 -41.02 18.94
C HIS A 21 1.73 -41.33 17.96
N ALA A 22 2.12 -42.60 17.89
CA ALA A 22 3.03 -43.12 16.89
C ALA A 22 2.24 -43.39 15.60
N ALA A 23 2.61 -42.75 14.49
CA ALA A 23 2.23 -43.16 13.14
C ALA A 23 3.22 -42.56 12.12
N THR A 24 4.08 -43.43 11.60
CA THR A 24 4.72 -43.45 10.26
C THR A 24 5.22 -42.13 9.62
N PRO A 25 6.49 -42.04 9.19
CA PRO A 25 6.94 -40.95 8.33
C PRO A 25 6.34 -41.12 6.94
N VAL A 26 5.35 -40.29 6.60
CA VAL A 26 4.94 -40.07 5.21
C VAL A 26 5.98 -39.13 4.60
N GLU A 27 6.76 -39.68 3.68
CA GLU A 27 7.68 -38.96 2.80
C GLU A 27 6.88 -37.89 2.04
N ALA A 28 7.11 -36.62 2.38
CA ALA A 28 6.58 -35.51 1.62
C ALA A 28 7.23 -35.50 0.23
N PRO A 29 6.46 -35.39 -0.87
CA PRO A 29 7.04 -35.34 -2.20
C PRO A 29 7.96 -34.12 -2.28
N ALA A 30 9.20 -34.37 -2.70
CA ALA A 30 10.22 -33.37 -2.94
C ALA A 30 9.64 -32.21 -3.76
N THR A 31 9.60 -31.02 -3.16
CA THR A 31 9.35 -29.79 -3.89
C THR A 31 10.51 -29.59 -4.85
N ALA A 32 10.27 -29.86 -6.13
CA ALA A 32 11.16 -29.54 -7.22
C ALA A 32 11.46 -28.03 -7.20
N SER A 33 12.66 -27.70 -6.72
CA SER A 33 13.25 -26.39 -6.88
C SER A 33 13.68 -26.25 -8.33
N GLY A 34 13.05 -25.38 -9.11
CA GLY A 34 13.40 -25.28 -10.52
C GLY A 34 12.53 -24.42 -11.42
N LYS A 35 12.31 -23.16 -11.07
CA LYS A 35 12.25 -22.01 -12.01
C LYS A 35 12.10 -20.74 -11.19
N ALA A 36 12.89 -19.70 -11.45
CA ALA A 36 12.51 -18.37 -10.99
C ALA A 36 11.15 -18.05 -11.65
N PRO A 37 10.06 -17.91 -10.88
CA PRO A 37 8.77 -17.60 -11.48
C PRO A 37 8.83 -16.15 -11.96
N THR A 38 8.43 -15.92 -13.21
CA THR A 38 7.91 -14.62 -13.63
C THR A 38 6.84 -14.20 -12.62
N GLU A 39 6.97 -13.02 -12.02
CA GLU A 39 6.24 -12.53 -10.84
C GLU A 39 4.72 -12.37 -11.08
N GLY A 40 4.00 -13.48 -11.18
CA GLY A 40 2.56 -13.53 -11.17
C GLY A 40 2.09 -14.42 -10.02
N CYS A 41 1.15 -13.93 -9.21
CA CYS A 41 0.47 -14.76 -8.23
C CYS A 41 -0.35 -15.83 -8.95
N VAL A 42 -0.18 -17.09 -8.55
CA VAL A 42 -0.84 -18.23 -9.19
C VAL A 42 -2.09 -18.59 -8.40
N ASP A 43 -3.24 -18.58 -9.06
CA ASP A 43 -4.50 -19.02 -8.47
C ASP A 43 -4.75 -20.50 -8.79
N VAL A 44 -5.14 -21.28 -7.78
CA VAL A 44 -5.44 -22.71 -7.94
C VAL A 44 -6.94 -22.93 -7.82
N SER A 45 -7.50 -23.78 -8.69
CA SER A 45 -8.90 -24.21 -8.57
C SER A 45 -9.00 -25.67 -8.15
N VAL A 46 -9.81 -25.94 -7.13
CA VAL A 46 -10.15 -27.31 -6.70
C VAL A 46 -11.68 -27.41 -6.59
N GLY A 47 -12.27 -28.40 -7.25
CA GLY A 47 -13.71 -28.65 -7.18
C GLY A 47 -14.62 -27.54 -7.72
N GLY A 48 -14.13 -26.72 -8.66
CA GLY A 48 -14.90 -25.61 -9.24
C GLY A 48 -14.79 -24.28 -8.48
N TYR A 49 -14.11 -24.25 -7.34
CA TYR A 49 -13.84 -23.02 -6.59
C TYR A 49 -12.42 -22.52 -6.87
N LYS A 50 -12.25 -21.20 -7.01
CA LYS A 50 -10.94 -20.54 -7.15
C LYS A 50 -10.43 -20.17 -5.76
N ALA A 51 -9.26 -20.66 -5.39
CA ALA A 51 -8.54 -20.27 -4.18
C ALA A 51 -7.35 -19.39 -4.60
N PRO A 52 -7.44 -18.06 -4.44
CA PRO A 52 -6.35 -17.18 -4.79
C PRO A 52 -5.23 -17.23 -3.74
N ASP A 53 -3.99 -17.04 -4.17
CA ASP A 53 -2.83 -16.99 -3.26
C ASP A 53 -2.76 -15.63 -2.56
N TYR A 54 -3.46 -15.50 -1.44
CA TYR A 54 -3.49 -14.27 -0.64
C TYR A 54 -2.10 -13.85 -0.11
N GLY A 55 -1.16 -14.79 0.03
CA GLY A 55 0.22 -14.50 0.44
C GLY A 55 1.02 -13.72 -0.60
N CYS A 56 0.90 -14.09 -1.88
CA CYS A 56 1.48 -13.37 -3.00
C CYS A 56 0.76 -12.04 -3.24
N LEU A 57 -0.58 -12.05 -3.21
CA LEU A 57 -1.39 -10.84 -3.38
C LEU A 57 -1.10 -9.78 -2.31
N SER A 58 -0.94 -10.19 -1.05
CA SER A 58 -0.58 -9.27 0.03
C SER A 58 0.85 -8.73 -0.10
N LYS A 59 1.77 -9.45 -0.72
CA LYS A 59 3.11 -8.93 -1.05
C LYS A 59 3.08 -7.97 -2.23
N GLN A 60 2.26 -8.24 -3.24
CA GLN A 60 2.08 -7.37 -4.41
C GLN A 60 1.37 -6.06 -4.05
N MET A 61 0.35 -6.12 -3.20
CA MET A 61 -0.35 -4.94 -2.64
C MET A 61 0.38 -4.33 -1.44
N GLY A 62 1.36 -5.04 -0.90
CA GLY A 62 2.13 -4.62 0.26
C GLY A 62 3.14 -3.54 -0.07
N ASN A 63 3.99 -3.24 0.91
CA ASN A 63 4.99 -2.17 0.84
C ASN A 63 6.20 -2.61 0.00
N ASN A 64 6.00 -2.78 -1.31
CA ASN A 64 7.10 -2.95 -2.26
C ASN A 64 8.03 -1.72 -2.11
N PRO A 65 9.30 -1.89 -1.71
CA PRO A 65 10.20 -0.76 -1.45
C PRO A 65 10.41 0.12 -2.68
N ASP A 66 10.33 -0.44 -3.89
CA ASP A 66 10.45 0.33 -5.12
C ASP A 66 9.18 1.10 -5.44
N GLY A 67 8.01 0.51 -5.15
CA GLY A 67 6.72 1.20 -5.20
C GLY A 67 6.64 2.36 -4.22
N ALA A 68 7.10 2.15 -2.99
CA ALA A 68 7.15 3.19 -1.96
C ALA A 68 8.10 4.35 -2.33
N LYS A 69 9.29 4.05 -2.88
CA LYS A 69 10.21 5.09 -3.38
C LYS A 69 9.64 5.84 -4.58
N ALA A 70 8.95 5.15 -5.49
CA ALA A 70 8.30 5.78 -6.63
C ALA A 70 7.18 6.72 -6.16
N GLU A 71 6.38 6.29 -5.18
CA GLU A 71 5.35 7.11 -4.57
C GLU A 71 5.94 8.36 -3.91
N GLN A 72 7.00 8.23 -3.12
CA GLN A 72 7.70 9.37 -2.51
C GLN A 72 8.17 10.39 -3.55
N LYS A 73 8.83 9.91 -4.62
CA LYS A 73 9.27 10.79 -5.73
C LYS A 73 8.09 11.47 -6.44
N ASN A 74 6.98 10.76 -6.62
CA ASN A 74 5.77 11.33 -7.21
C ASN A 74 5.17 12.40 -6.30
N GLN A 75 5.12 12.16 -4.99
CA GLN A 75 4.68 13.15 -4.01
C GLN A 75 5.57 14.40 -4.06
N GLU A 76 6.89 14.24 -4.00
CA GLU A 76 7.86 15.34 -4.12
C GLU A 76 7.65 16.15 -5.41
N ALA A 77 7.43 15.48 -6.55
CA ALA A 77 7.13 16.13 -7.83
C ALA A 77 5.80 16.90 -7.81
N MET A 78 4.83 16.47 -7.00
CA MET A 78 3.54 17.13 -6.83
C MET A 78 3.60 18.33 -5.86
N GLN A 79 4.68 18.52 -5.11
CA GLN A 79 4.90 19.73 -4.30
C GLN A 79 5.33 20.93 -5.16
N VAL A 80 4.41 21.45 -5.96
CA VAL A 80 4.63 22.72 -6.68
C VAL A 80 4.60 23.89 -5.68
N PRO A 81 5.59 24.81 -5.67
CA PRO A 81 5.57 26.00 -4.84
C PRO A 81 4.32 26.85 -5.09
N ILE A 82 3.76 27.47 -4.04
CA ILE A 82 2.49 28.21 -4.10
C ILE A 82 2.44 29.24 -5.23
N HIS A 83 3.52 29.99 -5.44
CA HIS A 83 3.62 31.01 -6.50
C HIS A 83 3.65 30.46 -7.93
N LYS A 84 3.88 29.15 -8.09
CA LYS A 84 3.83 28.42 -9.37
C LYS A 84 2.57 27.57 -9.52
N ARG A 85 1.73 27.48 -8.48
CA ARG A 85 0.50 26.69 -8.55
C ARG A 85 -0.51 27.40 -9.45
N PRO A 86 -1.14 26.66 -10.38
CA PRO A 86 -2.16 27.25 -11.22
C PRO A 86 -3.41 27.61 -10.38
N PRO A 87 -4.20 28.63 -10.79
CA PRO A 87 -5.32 29.14 -9.98
C PRO A 87 -6.37 28.09 -9.60
N ASN A 88 -6.60 27.09 -10.46
CA ASN A 88 -7.53 25.99 -10.21
C ASN A 88 -7.12 25.11 -9.01
N GLN A 89 -5.83 24.99 -8.73
CA GLN A 89 -5.32 24.23 -7.58
C GLN A 89 -5.30 25.05 -6.28
N MET A 90 -5.57 26.36 -6.38
CA MET A 90 -5.60 27.29 -5.26
C MET A 90 -7.02 27.71 -4.87
N GLY A 91 -8.05 27.19 -5.53
CA GLY A 91 -9.44 27.63 -5.35
C GLY A 91 -9.69 29.07 -5.83
N LEU A 92 -8.81 29.60 -6.69
CA LEU A 92 -8.94 30.94 -7.26
C LEU A 92 -9.68 30.88 -8.60
N SER A 93 -10.27 32.00 -9.01
CA SER A 93 -10.93 32.10 -10.32
C SER A 93 -9.92 31.86 -11.44
N THR A 94 -10.25 30.94 -12.36
CA THR A 94 -9.44 30.69 -13.54
C THR A 94 -9.86 31.60 -14.69
N PRO A 95 -8.97 31.90 -15.66
CA PRO A 95 -9.33 32.63 -16.86
C PRO A 95 -10.50 31.99 -17.63
N ALA A 96 -10.59 30.66 -17.64
CA ALA A 96 -11.68 29.92 -18.27
C ALA A 96 -13.04 30.08 -17.53
N ALA A 97 -13.02 30.12 -16.20
CA ALA A 97 -14.23 30.41 -15.42
C ALA A 97 -14.71 31.85 -15.67
N THR A 98 -13.77 32.81 -15.73
CA THR A 98 -14.09 34.20 -16.04
C THR A 98 -14.58 34.36 -17.48
N SER A 99 -13.99 33.67 -18.47
CA SER A 99 -14.45 33.74 -19.86
C SER A 99 -15.87 33.19 -20.02
N THR A 100 -16.23 32.14 -19.27
CA THR A 100 -17.60 31.60 -19.27
C THR A 100 -18.61 32.60 -18.73
N ARG A 101 -18.27 33.35 -17.67
CA ARG A 101 -19.17 34.38 -17.13
C ARG A 101 -19.28 35.61 -18.01
N MET A 102 -18.19 35.98 -18.68
CA MET A 102 -18.13 37.20 -19.49
C MET A 102 -18.64 36.98 -20.92
N GLY A 103 -18.51 35.77 -21.45
CA GLY A 103 -18.81 35.47 -22.85
C GLY A 103 -17.87 36.23 -23.79
N ASN A 104 -18.39 36.74 -24.90
CA ASN A 104 -17.61 37.44 -25.92
C ASN A 104 -17.01 38.77 -25.42
N THR A 105 -17.40 39.25 -24.24
CA THR A 105 -16.87 40.49 -23.66
C THR A 105 -15.64 40.25 -22.77
N PHE A 106 -15.16 39.01 -22.65
CA PHE A 106 -13.96 38.69 -21.91
C PHE A 106 -12.74 39.43 -22.48
N GLY A 107 -12.06 40.21 -21.63
CA GLY A 107 -10.88 41.00 -22.03
C GLY A 107 -11.19 42.34 -22.72
N THR A 108 -12.45 42.64 -23.04
CA THR A 108 -12.85 43.90 -23.72
C THR A 108 -13.82 44.75 -22.92
N SER A 109 -14.53 44.17 -21.94
CA SER A 109 -15.47 44.89 -21.07
C SER A 109 -15.38 44.40 -19.64
N VAL A 110 -15.83 45.23 -18.71
CA VAL A 110 -16.08 44.86 -17.30
C VAL A 110 -17.49 44.32 -17.07
N LYS A 111 -18.36 44.36 -18.11
CA LYS A 111 -19.73 43.86 -18.04
C LYS A 111 -19.87 42.54 -18.81
N PRO A 112 -20.48 41.50 -18.22
CA PRO A 112 -20.83 40.27 -18.91
C PRO A 112 -21.72 40.48 -20.14
N GLN A 113 -21.60 39.60 -21.14
CA GLN A 113 -22.58 39.49 -22.21
C GLN A 113 -23.95 39.16 -21.61
N ARG A 114 -24.95 39.99 -21.90
CA ARG A 114 -26.34 39.71 -21.52
C ARG A 114 -26.87 38.59 -22.44
N PRO A 115 -27.55 37.57 -21.90
CA PRO A 115 -28.25 36.57 -22.72
C PRO A 115 -29.27 37.21 -23.66
#